data_AF-G7H4W9-F1
#
_entry.id   AF-G7H4W9-F1
#
_cell.length_a   1.000
_cell.length_b   1.000
_cell.length_c   1.000
_cell.angle_alpha   90.00
_cell.angle_beta   90.00
_cell.angle_gamma   90.00
#
_symmetry.space_group_name_H-M   'P 1'
#
loop_
_entity.id
_entity.type
_entity.pdbx_description
1 polymer ?
#
loop_
_entity_poly.entity_id
_entity_poly.type
_entity_poly.pdbx_seq_one_letter_code
_entity_poly.pdbx_strand_id
1 'polypeptide(L)'
;MAPGPFQISADEVGKIVRTLADESTNVQHISYSGFGEAKGDASAVAAALKSLEQPAARATTSIAMRMDNMSTSLEKFNAQTVESDGASAAAFDRLKPR
;
A
#
# COMPACT_ATOMS: atom_id res chain seq x y z
N MET A 1 -26.72 6.25 10.69
CA MET A 1 -26.01 4.96 10.63
C MET A 1 -25.24 4.81 11.93
N ALA A 2 -25.49 3.76 12.70
CA ALA A 2 -24.66 3.46 13.87
C ALA A 2 -23.28 3.00 13.37
N PRO A 3 -22.17 3.44 13.99
CA PRO A 3 -20.83 2.97 13.62
C PRO A 3 -20.73 1.46 13.89
N GLY A 4 -20.17 0.72 12.94
CA GLY A 4 -19.94 -0.73 13.07
C GLY A 4 -19.04 -1.07 14.27
N PRO A 5 -19.05 -2.33 14.73
CA PRO A 5 -18.42 -2.79 15.97
C PRO A 5 -16.92 -2.50 16.08
N PHE A 6 -16.22 -2.25 14.97
CA PHE A 6 -14.79 -1.96 14.95
C PHE A 6 -14.44 -0.47 14.89
N GLN A 7 -15.42 0.44 14.74
CA GLN A 7 -15.20 1.88 14.53
C GLN A 7 -14.28 2.24 13.36
N ILE A 8 -13.97 1.28 12.49
CA ILE A 8 -13.20 1.49 11.26
C ILE A 8 -14.19 1.76 10.15
N SER A 9 -14.12 2.95 9.55
CA SER A 9 -14.97 3.32 8.42
C SER A 9 -14.52 2.57 7.16
N ALA A 10 -15.42 1.80 6.54
CA ALA A 10 -15.11 1.09 5.31
C ALA A 10 -14.67 2.03 4.17
N ASP A 11 -15.22 3.25 4.14
CA ASP A 11 -14.83 4.29 3.20
C ASP A 11 -13.43 4.83 3.47
N GLU A 12 -13.04 4.92 4.74
CA GLU A 12 -11.71 5.37 5.14
C GLU A 12 -10.65 4.33 4.77
N VAL A 13 -10.92 3.04 5.03
CA VAL A 13 -10.06 1.95 4.60
C VAL A 13 -9.96 1.92 3.08
N GLY A 14 -11.07 2.08 2.35
CA GLY A 14 -11.07 2.15 0.89
C GLY A 14 -10.29 3.34 0.32
N LYS A 15 -10.15 4.45 1.06
CA LYS A 15 -9.25 5.56 0.70
C LYS A 15 -7.79 5.17 0.92
N ILE A 16 -7.47 4.59 2.08
CA ILE A 16 -6.11 4.15 2.41
C ILE A 16 -5.60 3.11 1.39
N VAL A 17 -6.43 2.13 1.03
CA VAL A 17 -6.12 1.12 0.00
C VAL A 17 -5.72 1.78 -1.32
N ARG A 18 -6.52 2.73 -1.81
CA ARG A 18 -6.21 3.46 -3.06
C ARG A 18 -4.91 4.25 -2.94
N THR A 19 -4.72 4.99 -1.85
CA THR A 19 -3.48 5.73 -1.61
C THR A 19 -2.26 4.81 -1.60
N LEU A 20 -2.33 3.65 -0.95
CA LEU A 20 -1.21 2.71 -0.92
C LEU A 20 -0.90 2.11 -2.29
N ALA A 21 -1.92 1.83 -3.10
CA ALA A 21 -1.75 1.35 -4.48
C ALA A 21 -1.13 2.43 -5.39
N ASP A 22 -1.63 3.66 -5.29
CA ASP A 22 -1.11 4.81 -6.05
C ASP A 22 0.35 5.09 -5.67
N GLU A 23 0.66 5.13 -4.37
CA GLU A 23 2.01 5.39 -3.91
C GLU A 23 2.97 4.23 -4.18
N SER A 24 2.50 2.98 -4.19
CA SER A 24 3.28 1.84 -4.67
C SER A 24 3.76 2.06 -6.10
N THR A 25 2.85 2.50 -6.98
CA THR A 25 3.15 2.82 -8.37
C THR A 25 4.14 3.98 -8.48
N ASN A 26 3.94 5.04 -7.70
CA ASN A 26 4.85 6.20 -7.68
C ASN A 26 6.27 5.80 -7.27
N VAL A 27 6.40 5.02 -6.20
CA VAL A 27 7.70 4.54 -5.69
C VAL A 27 8.39 3.62 -6.71
N GLN A 28 7.64 2.78 -7.41
CA GLN A 28 8.17 1.89 -8.45
C GLN A 28 8.71 2.66 -9.67
N HIS A 29 8.18 3.86 -9.95
CA HIS A 29 8.63 4.71 -11.06
C HIS A 29 9.83 5.61 -10.73
N ILE A 30 10.36 5.58 -9.50
CA ILE A 30 11.57 6.34 -9.17
C ILE A 30 12.75 5.76 -9.97
N SER A 31 13.27 6.56 -10.89
CA SER A 31 14.41 6.18 -11.72
C SER A 31 15.74 6.44 -11.02
N TYR A 32 16.60 5.43 -11.00
CA TYR A 32 17.95 5.49 -10.44
C TYR A 32 19.06 5.44 -11.49
N SER A 33 18.71 5.39 -12.77
CA SER A 33 19.64 5.33 -13.91
C SER A 33 20.70 6.44 -13.88
N GLY A 34 20.36 7.63 -13.38
CA GLY A 34 21.29 8.74 -13.21
C GLY A 34 22.51 8.42 -12.34
N PHE A 35 22.43 7.46 -11.42
CA PHE A 35 23.57 6.97 -10.65
C PHE A 35 24.54 6.13 -11.49
N GLY A 36 24.02 5.26 -12.36
CA GLY A 36 24.81 4.45 -13.29
C GLY A 36 25.49 5.28 -14.38
N GLU A 37 24.83 6.38 -14.78
CA GLU A 37 25.32 7.31 -15.79
C GLU A 37 26.36 8.32 -15.29
N ALA A 38 26.66 8.34 -13.99
CA ALA A 38 27.60 9.29 -13.40
C ALA A 38 28.95 9.26 -14.14
N LYS A 39 29.33 10.42 -14.70
CA LYS A 39 30.60 10.64 -15.40
C LYS A 39 31.56 11.46 -14.54
N GLY A 40 32.84 11.19 -14.70
CA GLY A 40 33.93 11.88 -14.04
C GLY A 40 35.18 11.02 -14.12
N ASP A 41 36.35 11.65 -14.16
CA ASP A 41 37.64 10.96 -14.04
C ASP A 41 37.60 10.00 -12.86
N ALA A 42 38.33 8.88 -12.95
CA ALA A 42 38.34 7.72 -12.05
C ALA A 42 38.41 8.06 -10.55
N SER A 43 37.33 8.64 -10.04
CA SER A 43 37.20 9.19 -8.72
C SER A 43 36.36 8.22 -7.92
N ALA A 44 36.77 8.02 -6.67
CA ALA A 44 36.03 7.20 -5.72
C ALA A 44 34.55 7.63 -5.63
N VAL A 45 34.25 8.92 -5.88
CA VAL A 45 32.90 9.48 -5.91
C VAL A 45 32.07 8.93 -7.08
N ALA A 46 32.61 8.93 -8.31
CA ALA A 46 31.88 8.39 -9.46
C ALA A 46 31.64 6.88 -9.34
N ALA A 47 32.62 6.14 -8.79
CA ALA A 47 32.47 4.72 -8.48
C ALA A 47 31.40 4.48 -7.39
N ALA A 48 31.40 5.29 -6.33
CA ALA A 48 30.41 5.22 -5.26
C ALA A 48 29.01 5.49 -5.79
N LEU A 49 28.81 6.53 -6.61
CA LEU A 49 27.52 6.83 -7.23
C LEU A 49 26.99 5.65 -8.06
N LYS A 50 27.80 5.08 -8.95
CA LYS A 50 27.41 3.90 -9.74
C LYS A 50 27.02 2.70 -8.88
N SER A 51 27.71 2.52 -7.76
CA SER A 51 27.41 1.42 -6.84
C SER A 51 26.04 1.53 -6.15
N LEU A 52 25.42 2.71 -6.16
CA LEU A 52 24.13 2.96 -5.51
C LEU A 52 22.92 2.60 -6.37
N GLU A 53 23.06 2.57 -7.70
CA GLU A 53 21.94 2.35 -8.63
C GLU A 53 21.14 1.08 -8.29
N GLN A 54 21.84 -0.06 -8.23
CA GLN A 54 21.22 -1.37 -8.00
C GLN A 54 20.62 -1.50 -6.58
N PRO A 55 21.34 -1.14 -5.50
CA PRO A 55 20.76 -1.13 -4.16
C PRO A 55 19.53 -0.23 -4.02
N ALA A 56 19.57 0.98 -4.59
CA ALA A 56 18.46 1.93 -4.53
C ALA A 56 17.23 1.38 -5.25
N ALA A 57 17.40 0.86 -6.47
CA ALA A 57 16.33 0.25 -7.25
C ALA A 57 15.70 -0.97 -6.55
N ARG A 58 16.52 -1.82 -5.90
CA ARG A 58 16.03 -2.97 -5.14
C ARG A 58 15.24 -2.54 -3.90
N ALA A 59 15.72 -1.52 -3.19
CA ALA A 59 15.06 -1.00 -2.01
C ALA A 59 13.67 -0.43 -2.34
N THR A 60 13.55 0.41 -3.37
CA THR A 60 12.23 0.94 -3.77
C THR A 60 11.30 -0.13 -4.29
N THR A 61 11.81 -1.08 -5.09
CA THR A 61 10.99 -2.22 -5.54
C THR A 61 10.43 -2.98 -4.34
N SER A 62 11.25 -3.20 -3.29
CA SER A 62 10.78 -3.85 -2.07
C SER A 62 9.72 -3.03 -1.33
N ILE A 63 9.89 -1.71 -1.25
CA ILE A 63 8.93 -0.81 -0.61
C ILE A 63 7.60 -0.82 -1.38
N ALA A 64 7.62 -0.64 -2.70
CA ALA A 64 6.44 -0.70 -3.56
C ALA A 64 5.68 -2.03 -3.38
N MET A 65 6.38 -3.17 -3.45
CA MET A 65 5.74 -4.48 -3.21
C MET A 65 5.09 -4.58 -1.83
N ARG A 66 5.69 -4.00 -0.78
CA ARG A 66 5.08 -4.02 0.57
C ARG A 66 3.83 -3.16 0.63
N MET A 67 3.83 -2.00 -0.04
CA MET A 67 2.67 -1.11 -0.10
C MET A 67 1.52 -1.75 -0.86
N ASP A 68 1.81 -2.40 -1.99
CA ASP A 68 0.84 -3.16 -2.79
C ASP A 68 0.24 -4.35 -2.00
N ASN A 69 1.09 -5.14 -1.34
CA ASN A 69 0.65 -6.24 -0.50
C ASN A 69 -0.24 -5.77 0.67
N MET A 70 0.11 -4.63 1.28
CA MET A 70 -0.68 -4.04 2.37
C MET A 70 -2.02 -3.52 1.85
N SER A 71 -2.04 -2.87 0.69
CA SER A 71 -3.27 -2.44 0.00
C SER A 71 -4.20 -3.62 -0.24
N THR A 72 -3.69 -4.69 -0.86
CA THR A 72 -4.46 -5.92 -1.14
C THR A 72 -4.99 -6.57 0.15
N SER A 73 -4.18 -6.60 1.22
CA SER A 73 -4.58 -7.19 2.50
C SER A 73 -5.66 -6.37 3.19
N LEU A 74 -5.55 -5.05 3.17
CA LEU A 74 -6.55 -4.13 3.72
C LEU A 74 -7.86 -4.18 2.94
N GLU A 75 -7.80 -4.29 1.62
CA GLU A 75 -9.00 -4.46 0.78
C GLU A 75 -9.77 -5.72 1.18
N LYS A 76 -9.08 -6.86 1.31
CA LYS A 76 -9.69 -8.12 1.75
C LYS A 76 -10.28 -8.02 3.14
N PHE A 77 -9.53 -7.43 4.08
CA PHE A 77 -10.01 -7.20 5.44
C PHE A 77 -11.30 -6.36 5.44
N ASN A 78 -11.31 -5.25 4.69
CA ASN A 78 -12.47 -4.37 4.62
C ASN A 78 -13.72 -5.07 4.06
N ALA A 79 -13.55 -5.86 2.99
CA ALA A 79 -14.63 -6.63 2.40
C ALA A 79 -15.23 -7.64 3.40
N GLN A 80 -14.37 -8.37 4.12
CA GLN A 80 -14.79 -9.33 5.14
C GLN A 80 -15.50 -8.66 6.32
N THR A 81 -15.03 -7.48 6.75
CA THR A 81 -15.69 -6.70 7.81
C THR A 81 -17.09 -6.27 7.40
N VAL A 82 -17.25 -5.71 6.18
CA VAL A 82 -18.57 -5.28 5.68
C VAL A 82 -19.53 -6.47 5.56
N GLU A 83 -19.06 -7.61 5.08
CA GLU A 83 -19.85 -8.84 4.99
C GLU A 83 -20.29 -9.32 6.39
N SER A 84 -19.36 -9.38 7.34
CA SER A 84 -19.63 -9.83 8.71
C SER A 84 -20.60 -8.91 9.45
N ASP A 85 -20.44 -7.59 9.30
CA ASP A 85 -21.32 -6.58 9.88
C ASP A 85 -22.72 -6.67 9.27
N GLY A 86 -22.82 -6.83 7.94
CA GLY A 86 -24.09 -7.02 7.24
C GLY A 86 -24.84 -8.29 7.68
N ALA A 87 -24.12 -9.41 7.83
CA ALA A 87 -24.69 -10.65 8.33
C ALA A 87 -25.20 -10.52 9.77
N SER A 88 -24.43 -9.84 10.64
CA SER A 88 -24.81 -9.57 12.03
C SER A 88 -26.05 -8.67 12.11
N ALA A 89 -26.09 -7.59 11.33
CA ALA A 89 -27.24 -6.69 11.26
C ALA A 89 -28.51 -7.43 10.80
N ALA A 90 -28.41 -8.26 9.75
CA ALA A 90 -29.52 -9.07 9.27
C ALA A 90 -30.01 -10.08 10.33
N ALA A 91 -29.11 -10.64 11.14
CA ALA A 91 -29.49 -11.51 12.25
C ALA A 91 -30.25 -10.73 13.35
N PHE A 92 -29.81 -9.52 13.70
CA PHE A 92 -30.53 -8.67 14.65
C PHE A 92 -31.90 -8.22 14.14
N ASP A 93 -32.03 -7.89 12.85
CA ASP A 93 -33.31 -7.51 12.26
C ASP A 93 -34.35 -8.64 12.35
N ARG A 94 -33.92 -9.90 12.24
CA ARG A 94 -34.80 -11.08 12.43
C ARG A 94 -35.30 -11.25 13.87
N LEU A 95 -34.62 -10.66 14.85
CA LEU A 95 -34.99 -10.73 16.27
C LEU A 95 -35.96 -9.62 16.69
N LYS A 96 -36.21 -8.62 15.83
CA LYS A 96 -37.15 -7.53 16.15
C LYS A 96 -38.59 -8.07 16.23
N PRO A 97 -39.36 -7.74 17.29
CA PRO A 97 -40.78 -8.07 17.34
C PRO A 97 -41.52 -7.38 16.18
N ARG A 98 -42.53 -8.06 15.64
CA ARG A 98 -43.36 -7.55 14.54
C ARG A 98 -44.23 -6.39 14.98
#